data_AF-A0A1W0X428-F1
#
_entry.id   AF-A0A1W0X428-F1
#
_cell.length_a   1.000
_cell.length_b   1.000
_cell.length_c   1.000
_cell.angle_alpha   90.00
_cell.angle_beta   90.00
_cell.angle_gamma   90.00
#
_symmetry.space_group_name_H-M   'P 1'
#
loop_
_entity.id
_entity.type
_entity.pdbx_description
1 polymer ?
#
loop_
_entity_poly.entity_id
_entity_poly.type
_entity_poly.pdbx_seq_one_letter_code
_entity_poly.pdbx_strand_id
1 'polypeptide(L)'
;MGLANTKTNFDRGQIIEAITSEDPSVRRNVSRMLNPNMVLDTALGLKPIHVAILADNVDAVKRLLANNLTDVNCRVQGQPCLLLAAYSSNVEVVKELLKRKDLDVNAVAGDKKVTALMAAVFDGKADRPHALRAEIVEVLLRDPRCDFQITDADNYTALTYAAHIGNAVVARQLLRNGRAARYSIDELIGDIGVAVGTGHEPVCDIIVEAMTTEQKLLLAKKISSMKQAAAQRANVEGISALLDQAHALLDGSAPATKTHVDAEGAEIAVGDIIKIAVGADRIKALQAGHGGWPDELSKVLLQKTVPAIIRKFDSDGDVVADFHYIMTDESEMKLTLNPKAVKLISKATSYTAIDGNGNVIRRGDTVEILDNEEIVKPLMGRYWNDQLKPMLGKPGRIMFFDLDGDVHVKVAQQGAYYVPKVLTLVRSVKTGDGMRG
;
A
#
# COMPACT_ATOMS: atom_id res chain seq x y z
N MET A 1 -15.47 34.32 -37.32
CA MET A 1 -16.01 35.41 -36.46
C MET A 1 -15.84 34.99 -35.01
N GLY A 2 -14.87 35.58 -34.31
CA GLY A 2 -14.64 35.31 -32.89
C GLY A 2 -15.77 35.92 -32.06
N LEU A 3 -16.53 35.08 -31.36
CA LEU A 3 -17.43 35.54 -30.31
C LEU A 3 -16.55 36.13 -29.20
N ALA A 4 -16.57 37.45 -29.08
CA ALA A 4 -15.97 38.13 -27.94
C ALA A 4 -16.52 37.51 -26.65
N ASN A 5 -15.62 37.00 -25.80
CA ASN A 5 -15.92 36.61 -24.42
C ASN A 5 -16.32 37.87 -23.63
N THR A 6 -17.53 38.39 -23.85
CA THR A 6 -18.06 39.50 -23.06
C THR A 6 -18.36 38.95 -21.67
N LYS A 7 -17.57 39.40 -20.68
CA LYS A 7 -17.84 39.13 -19.27
C LYS A 7 -19.20 39.74 -18.90
N THR A 8 -20.03 38.98 -18.20
CA THR A 8 -21.38 39.34 -17.77
C THR A 8 -21.41 39.56 -16.26
N ASN A 9 -22.21 40.52 -15.81
CA ASN A 9 -22.51 40.71 -14.40
C ASN A 9 -23.65 39.76 -14.01
N PHE A 10 -23.31 38.63 -13.40
CA PHE A 10 -24.29 37.69 -12.85
C PHE A 10 -24.64 38.10 -11.42
N ASP A 11 -25.90 37.93 -11.04
CA ASP A 11 -26.25 38.04 -9.62
C ASP A 11 -25.66 36.86 -8.83
N ARG A 12 -25.61 36.99 -7.50
CA ARG A 12 -24.98 35.99 -6.63
C ARG A 12 -25.71 34.64 -6.65
N GLY A 13 -27.02 34.63 -6.85
CA GLY A 13 -27.83 33.41 -6.94
C GLY A 13 -27.58 32.65 -8.25
N GLN A 14 -27.54 33.37 -9.37
CA GLN A 14 -27.21 32.85 -10.69
C GLN A 14 -25.82 32.21 -10.74
N ILE A 15 -24.86 32.73 -9.96
CA ILE A 15 -23.53 32.13 -9.87
C ILE A 15 -23.59 30.79 -9.14
N ILE A 16 -24.31 30.72 -8.01
CA ILE A 16 -24.48 29.45 -7.27
C ILE A 16 -25.17 28.44 -8.18
N GLU A 17 -26.28 28.82 -8.81
CA GLU A 17 -27.01 27.98 -9.77
C GLU A 17 -26.10 27.51 -10.91
N ALA A 18 -25.33 28.42 -11.52
CA ALA A 18 -24.42 28.04 -12.61
C ALA A 18 -23.31 27.09 -12.17
N ILE A 19 -22.88 27.13 -10.91
CA ILE A 19 -21.88 26.23 -10.35
C ILE A 19 -22.49 24.89 -9.93
N THR A 20 -23.72 24.86 -9.42
CA THR A 20 -24.36 23.64 -8.94
C THR A 20 -25.21 22.95 -10.00
N SER A 21 -25.45 23.58 -11.15
CA SER A 21 -26.27 23.03 -12.24
C SER A 21 -25.60 21.83 -12.90
N GLU A 22 -26.41 20.81 -13.17
CA GLU A 22 -26.00 19.65 -13.97
C GLU A 22 -25.94 19.98 -15.47
N ASP A 23 -26.65 21.03 -15.94
CA ASP A 23 -26.69 21.43 -17.35
C ASP A 23 -25.35 22.09 -17.77
N PRO A 24 -24.58 21.48 -18.69
CA PRO A 24 -23.34 22.06 -19.19
C PRO A 24 -23.51 23.45 -19.83
N SER A 25 -24.69 23.73 -20.40
CA SER A 25 -25.02 25.01 -21.04
C SER A 25 -25.07 26.14 -20.01
N VAL A 26 -25.62 25.85 -18.83
CA VAL A 26 -25.66 26.78 -17.70
C VAL A 26 -24.26 26.90 -17.07
N ARG A 27 -23.54 25.79 -16.89
CA ARG A 27 -22.16 25.79 -16.34
C ARG A 27 -21.18 26.61 -17.17
N ARG A 28 -21.38 26.74 -18.48
CA ARG A 28 -20.57 27.61 -19.34
C ARG A 28 -20.57 29.07 -18.86
N ASN A 29 -21.63 29.53 -18.18
CA ASN A 29 -21.73 30.88 -17.65
C ASN A 29 -20.68 31.20 -16.59
N VAL A 30 -20.15 30.21 -15.88
CA VAL A 30 -19.04 30.36 -14.91
C VAL A 30 -17.83 31.06 -15.55
N SER A 31 -17.53 30.73 -16.81
CA SER A 31 -16.41 31.35 -17.56
C SER A 31 -16.66 32.81 -17.96
N ARG A 32 -17.93 33.25 -17.96
CA ARG A 32 -18.34 34.59 -18.35
C ARG A 32 -18.43 35.53 -17.15
N MET A 33 -18.15 35.07 -15.93
CA MET A 33 -18.25 35.89 -14.73
C MET A 33 -17.29 37.08 -14.75
N LEU A 34 -17.82 38.28 -14.49
CA LEU A 34 -17.01 39.50 -14.41
C LEU A 34 -16.02 39.47 -13.22
N ASN A 35 -16.50 39.06 -12.04
CA ASN A 35 -15.71 38.97 -10.81
C ASN A 35 -15.75 37.53 -10.24
N PRO A 36 -14.72 36.70 -10.51
CA PRO A 36 -14.67 35.33 -9.98
C PRO A 36 -14.37 35.25 -8.47
N ASN A 37 -13.98 36.36 -7.83
CA ASN A 37 -13.61 36.42 -6.42
C ASN A 37 -14.67 37.09 -5.53
N MET A 38 -15.86 37.35 -6.08
CA MET A 38 -16.98 37.93 -5.33
C MET A 38 -17.35 37.05 -4.14
N VAL A 39 -17.70 37.68 -3.01
CA VAL A 39 -18.34 36.99 -1.89
C VAL A 39 -19.83 36.81 -2.21
N LEU A 40 -20.29 35.56 -2.13
CA LEU A 40 -21.67 35.15 -2.39
C LEU A 40 -22.49 35.24 -1.10
N ASP A 41 -23.80 35.47 -1.25
CA ASP A 41 -24.76 35.61 -0.14
C ASP A 41 -25.05 34.22 0.47
N THR A 42 -24.04 33.68 1.16
CA THR A 42 -24.05 32.40 1.85
C THR A 42 -23.67 32.62 3.31
N ALA A 43 -24.13 31.76 4.22
CA ALA A 43 -23.84 31.89 5.65
C ALA A 43 -22.33 31.93 5.99
N LEU A 44 -21.50 31.35 5.13
CA LEU A 44 -20.05 31.24 5.32
C LEU A 44 -19.23 32.26 4.51
N GLY A 45 -19.87 33.14 3.73
CA GLY A 45 -19.15 34.08 2.87
C GLY A 45 -18.33 33.39 1.77
N LEU A 46 -18.91 32.35 1.16
CA LEU A 46 -18.27 31.57 0.10
C LEU A 46 -17.97 32.44 -1.12
N LYS A 47 -16.91 32.06 -1.83
CA LYS A 47 -16.57 32.57 -3.15
C LYS A 47 -16.95 31.50 -4.17
N PRO A 48 -17.11 31.84 -5.46
CA PRO A 48 -17.42 30.89 -6.53
C PRO A 48 -16.58 29.61 -6.47
N ILE A 49 -15.27 29.72 -6.27
CA ILE A 49 -14.39 28.54 -6.20
C ILE A 49 -14.65 27.67 -4.96
N HIS A 50 -15.00 28.25 -3.81
CA HIS A 50 -15.40 27.48 -2.63
C HIS A 50 -16.67 26.68 -2.91
N VAL A 51 -17.68 27.29 -3.56
CA VAL A 51 -18.92 26.57 -3.94
C VAL A 51 -18.62 25.44 -4.91
N ALA A 52 -17.75 25.68 -5.91
CA ALA A 52 -17.40 24.66 -6.89
C ALA A 52 -16.67 23.46 -6.27
N ILE A 53 -15.76 23.70 -5.31
CA ILE A 53 -15.06 22.64 -4.57
C ILE A 53 -16.03 21.88 -3.66
N LEU A 54 -16.88 22.58 -2.89
CA LEU A 54 -17.82 21.95 -1.96
C LEU A 54 -18.95 21.19 -2.66
N ALA A 55 -19.35 21.63 -3.86
CA ALA A 55 -20.31 20.95 -4.72
C ALA A 55 -19.69 19.82 -5.55
N ASP A 56 -18.38 19.57 -5.40
CA ASP A 56 -17.63 18.56 -6.14
C ASP A 56 -17.70 18.71 -7.68
N ASN A 57 -17.88 19.94 -8.16
CA ASN A 57 -18.07 20.20 -9.59
C ASN A 57 -16.73 20.55 -10.27
N VAL A 58 -16.03 19.50 -10.73
CA VAL A 58 -14.75 19.60 -11.43
C VAL A 58 -14.80 20.56 -12.64
N ASP A 59 -15.88 20.54 -13.43
CA ASP A 59 -16.01 21.42 -14.60
C ASP A 59 -16.08 22.90 -14.19
N ALA A 60 -16.84 23.21 -13.14
CA ALA A 60 -16.88 24.57 -12.59
C ALA A 60 -15.51 25.00 -12.03
N VAL A 61 -14.79 24.12 -11.33
CA VAL A 61 -13.41 24.37 -10.86
C VAL A 61 -12.49 24.66 -12.05
N LYS A 62 -12.49 23.82 -13.09
CA LYS A 62 -11.71 24.03 -14.33
C LYS A 62 -11.99 25.39 -14.97
N ARG A 63 -13.27 25.75 -15.10
CA ARG A 63 -13.69 27.04 -15.69
C ARG A 63 -13.26 28.24 -14.85
N LEU A 64 -13.38 28.16 -13.53
CA LEU A 64 -12.94 29.22 -12.62
C LEU A 64 -11.41 29.36 -12.67
N LEU A 65 -10.66 28.27 -12.63
CA LEU A 65 -9.20 28.31 -12.65
C LEU A 65 -8.61 28.75 -13.99
N ALA A 66 -9.33 28.54 -15.10
CA ALA A 66 -8.97 29.08 -16.41
C ALA A 66 -9.06 30.61 -16.48
N ASN A 67 -9.77 31.25 -15.54
CA ASN A 67 -9.77 32.70 -15.39
C ASN A 67 -8.58 33.12 -14.51
N ASN A 68 -7.61 33.82 -15.11
CA ASN A 68 -6.40 34.29 -14.42
C ASN A 68 -6.69 35.26 -13.27
N LEU A 69 -7.88 35.87 -13.22
CA LEU A 69 -8.27 36.74 -12.11
C LEU A 69 -8.75 35.95 -10.89
N THR A 70 -9.02 34.66 -11.01
CA THR A 70 -9.45 33.81 -9.88
C THR A 70 -8.32 33.68 -8.87
N ASP A 71 -8.58 34.07 -7.63
CA ASP A 71 -7.70 33.89 -6.49
C ASP A 71 -7.84 32.44 -5.97
N VAL A 72 -6.86 31.61 -6.31
CA VAL A 72 -6.82 30.21 -5.89
C VAL A 72 -6.44 30.02 -4.41
N ASN A 73 -5.87 31.06 -3.77
CA ASN A 73 -5.45 31.04 -2.37
C ASN A 73 -6.50 31.65 -1.43
N CYS A 74 -7.69 31.98 -1.96
CA CYS A 74 -8.75 32.53 -1.15
C CYS A 74 -9.15 31.56 -0.04
N ARG A 75 -9.64 32.12 1.06
CA ARG A 75 -10.00 31.38 2.27
C ARG A 75 -11.48 31.53 2.59
N VAL A 76 -12.06 30.48 3.16
CA VAL A 76 -13.36 30.47 3.83
C VAL A 76 -13.15 30.01 5.27
N GLN A 77 -13.61 30.78 6.25
CA GLN A 77 -13.39 30.45 7.68
C GLN A 77 -11.92 30.12 8.01
N GLY A 78 -10.98 30.84 7.39
CA GLY A 78 -9.53 30.60 7.56
C GLY A 78 -8.97 29.38 6.81
N GLN A 79 -9.80 28.56 6.16
CA GLN A 79 -9.39 27.38 5.41
C GLN A 79 -9.06 27.73 3.94
N PRO A 80 -7.89 27.34 3.43
CA PRO A 80 -7.53 27.53 2.02
C PRO A 80 -8.26 26.54 1.10
N CYS A 81 -8.45 26.92 -0.16
CA CYS A 81 -9.11 26.09 -1.17
C CYS A 81 -8.54 24.67 -1.27
N LEU A 82 -7.21 24.52 -1.23
CA LEU A 82 -6.55 23.21 -1.34
C LEU A 82 -6.89 22.29 -0.16
N LEU A 83 -7.06 22.83 1.05
CA LEU A 83 -7.44 22.05 2.23
C LEU A 83 -8.91 21.60 2.15
N LEU A 84 -9.82 22.44 1.64
CA LEU A 84 -11.20 22.03 1.34
C LEU A 84 -11.22 20.89 0.32
N ALA A 85 -10.41 20.99 -0.73
CA ALA A 85 -10.30 19.96 -1.75
C ALA A 85 -9.70 18.66 -1.21
N ALA A 86 -8.73 18.72 -0.29
CA ALA A 86 -8.21 17.55 0.40
C ALA A 86 -9.30 16.86 1.26
N TYR A 87 -10.23 17.64 1.83
CA TYR A 87 -11.44 17.11 2.46
C TYR A 87 -12.53 16.67 1.48
N SER A 88 -12.37 16.81 0.17
CA SER A 88 -13.30 16.24 -0.81
C SER A 88 -12.88 14.82 -1.21
N SER A 89 -13.79 13.98 -1.68
CA SER A 89 -13.46 12.63 -2.20
C SER A 89 -12.90 12.67 -3.62
N ASN A 90 -12.71 13.86 -4.20
CA ASN A 90 -12.44 14.02 -5.61
C ASN A 90 -11.02 14.51 -5.87
N VAL A 91 -10.20 13.54 -6.26
CA VAL A 91 -8.80 13.75 -6.60
C VAL A 91 -8.62 14.72 -7.76
N GLU A 92 -9.58 14.77 -8.68
CA GLU A 92 -9.49 15.64 -9.86
C GLU A 92 -9.56 17.13 -9.47
N VAL A 93 -10.35 17.49 -8.45
CA VAL A 93 -10.35 18.88 -7.92
C VAL A 93 -8.97 19.27 -7.41
N VAL A 94 -8.30 18.38 -6.67
CA VAL A 94 -6.93 18.60 -6.17
C VAL A 94 -5.95 18.75 -7.34
N LYS A 95 -6.03 17.86 -8.34
CA LYS A 95 -5.20 17.93 -9.56
C LYS A 95 -5.38 19.26 -10.30
N GLU A 96 -6.61 19.75 -10.43
CA GLU A 96 -6.87 21.04 -11.10
C GLU A 96 -6.32 22.23 -10.32
N LEU A 97 -6.48 22.26 -9.00
CA LEU A 97 -5.89 23.31 -8.16
C LEU A 97 -4.37 23.34 -8.29
N LEU A 98 -3.70 22.18 -8.24
CA LEU A 98 -2.24 22.08 -8.35
C LEU A 98 -1.70 22.57 -9.71
N LYS A 99 -2.50 22.61 -10.78
CA LYS A 99 -2.05 23.20 -12.06
C LYS A 99 -1.76 24.70 -11.96
N ARG A 100 -2.35 25.42 -10.99
CA ARG A 100 -2.10 26.84 -10.78
C ARG A 100 -0.74 27.05 -10.11
N LYS A 101 0.17 27.73 -10.79
CA LYS A 101 1.53 28.03 -10.30
C LYS A 101 1.54 28.96 -9.09
N ASP A 102 0.54 29.83 -9.00
CA ASP A 102 0.32 30.80 -7.93
C ASP A 102 -0.32 30.20 -6.68
N LEU A 103 -0.71 28.92 -6.69
CA LEU A 103 -1.22 28.22 -5.51
C LEU A 103 -0.12 28.02 -4.46
N ASP A 104 -0.42 28.44 -3.23
CA ASP A 104 0.32 28.08 -2.03
C ASP A 104 -0.11 26.68 -1.58
N VAL A 105 0.68 25.68 -1.98
CA VAL A 105 0.44 24.25 -1.67
C VAL A 105 0.55 23.97 -0.17
N ASN A 106 1.30 24.81 0.55
CA ASN A 106 1.68 24.63 1.95
C ASN A 106 0.85 25.48 2.91
N ALA A 107 -0.22 26.11 2.40
CA ALA A 107 -1.10 26.96 3.18
C ALA A 107 -1.69 26.22 4.39
N VAL A 108 -1.54 26.82 5.57
CA VAL A 108 -2.03 26.26 6.85
C VAL A 108 -3.37 26.84 7.27
N ALA A 109 -4.27 26.03 7.83
CA ALA A 109 -5.58 26.46 8.30
C ALA A 109 -5.69 26.51 9.83
N GLY A 110 -6.36 27.58 10.31
CA GLY A 110 -6.72 27.76 11.72
C GLY A 110 -5.53 27.77 12.68
N ASP A 111 -5.85 27.79 13.98
CA ASP A 111 -4.83 27.81 15.04
C ASP A 111 -4.03 26.51 15.12
N LYS A 112 -4.63 25.40 14.66
CA LYS A 112 -3.97 24.10 14.56
C LYS A 112 -2.94 24.03 13.44
N LYS A 113 -2.88 25.00 12.53
CA LYS A 113 -1.92 25.07 11.42
C LYS A 113 -1.93 23.84 10.50
N VAL A 114 -3.11 23.29 10.24
CA VAL A 114 -3.25 22.06 9.42
C VAL A 114 -3.03 22.38 7.93
N THR A 115 -2.21 21.59 7.24
CA THR A 115 -2.01 21.67 5.78
C THR A 115 -2.99 20.76 5.02
N ALA A 116 -3.12 20.97 3.71
CA ALA A 116 -3.90 20.07 2.86
C ALA A 116 -3.37 18.62 2.87
N LEU A 117 -2.04 18.43 2.97
CA LEU A 117 -1.44 17.11 3.08
C LEU A 117 -1.85 16.42 4.38
N MET A 118 -1.78 17.11 5.52
CA MET A 118 -2.24 16.56 6.81
C MET A 118 -3.73 16.22 6.78
N ALA A 119 -4.56 17.10 6.22
CA ALA A 119 -6.00 16.88 6.08
C ALA A 119 -6.31 15.62 5.24
N ALA A 120 -5.55 15.38 4.16
CA ALA A 120 -5.68 14.18 3.34
C ALA A 120 -5.34 12.88 4.09
N VAL A 121 -4.45 12.95 5.10
CA VAL A 121 -4.10 11.81 5.96
C VAL A 121 -5.16 11.59 7.05
N PHE A 122 -5.49 12.63 7.81
CA PHE A 122 -6.19 12.53 9.10
C PHE A 122 -7.72 12.58 9.04
N ASP A 123 -8.36 12.66 7.87
CA ASP A 123 -9.80 12.90 7.82
C ASP A 123 -10.61 11.94 8.72
N GLY A 124 -11.24 12.49 9.76
CA GLY A 124 -11.97 11.76 10.80
C GLY A 124 -13.29 11.16 10.34
N LYS A 125 -13.62 11.25 9.04
CA LYS A 125 -14.80 10.60 8.47
C LYS A 125 -14.45 9.14 8.15
N ALA A 126 -14.81 8.25 9.06
CA ALA A 126 -14.62 6.80 8.95
C ALA A 126 -15.14 6.19 7.63
N ASP A 127 -16.03 6.89 6.93
CA ASP A 127 -16.73 6.40 5.73
C ASP A 127 -15.95 6.58 4.42
N ARG A 128 -14.75 7.18 4.42
CA ARG A 128 -13.95 7.33 3.20
C ARG A 128 -12.99 6.15 2.97
N PRO A 129 -13.03 5.49 1.79
CA PRO A 129 -12.09 4.43 1.46
C PRO A 129 -10.63 4.90 1.55
N HIS A 130 -9.78 4.11 2.21
CA HIS A 130 -8.35 4.39 2.33
C HIS A 130 -7.66 4.63 0.98
N ALA A 131 -8.15 4.00 -0.10
CA ALA A 131 -7.62 4.14 -1.45
C ALA A 131 -7.71 5.59 -2.00
N LEU A 132 -8.83 6.28 -1.78
CA LEU A 132 -9.00 7.66 -2.25
C LEU A 132 -8.09 8.64 -1.48
N ARG A 133 -7.91 8.42 -0.18
CA ARG A 133 -6.98 9.19 0.66
C ARG A 133 -5.54 9.04 0.16
N ALA A 134 -5.13 7.81 -0.12
CA ALA A 134 -3.82 7.52 -0.66
C ALA A 134 -3.58 8.17 -2.04
N GLU A 135 -4.61 8.29 -2.88
CA GLU A 135 -4.47 8.98 -4.18
C GLU A 135 -4.29 10.51 -4.01
N ILE A 136 -5.05 11.16 -3.12
CA ILE A 136 -4.86 12.60 -2.83
C ILE A 136 -3.46 12.85 -2.28
N VAL A 137 -3.01 12.03 -1.31
CA VAL A 137 -1.65 12.11 -0.75
C VAL A 137 -0.60 11.96 -1.86
N GLU A 138 -0.75 10.96 -2.73
CA GLU A 138 0.18 10.73 -3.84
C GLU A 138 0.25 11.93 -4.79
N VAL A 139 -0.91 12.52 -5.13
CA VAL A 139 -1.00 13.68 -6.01
C VAL A 139 -0.32 14.90 -5.38
N LEU A 140 -0.57 15.16 -4.09
CA LEU A 140 0.09 16.26 -3.37
C LEU A 140 1.60 16.05 -3.32
N LEU A 141 2.07 14.84 -2.98
CA LEU A 141 3.50 14.52 -2.88
C LEU A 141 4.25 14.54 -4.21
N ARG A 142 3.54 14.44 -5.34
CA ARG A 142 4.11 14.60 -6.69
C ARG A 142 4.30 16.06 -7.09
N ASP A 143 3.60 17.00 -6.46
CA ASP A 143 3.83 18.42 -6.70
C ASP A 143 5.16 18.85 -6.04
N PRO A 144 6.12 19.41 -6.79
CA PRO A 144 7.43 19.78 -6.24
C PRO A 144 7.38 20.91 -5.22
N ARG A 145 6.27 21.65 -5.13
CA ARG A 145 6.08 22.72 -4.13
C ARG A 145 5.60 22.18 -2.79
N CYS A 146 5.14 20.93 -2.73
CA CYS A 146 4.62 20.31 -1.52
C CYS A 146 5.75 20.06 -0.52
N ASP A 147 5.64 20.69 0.66
CA ASP A 147 6.53 20.44 1.78
C ASP A 147 5.85 19.53 2.81
N PHE A 148 6.25 18.27 2.79
CA PHE A 148 5.70 17.24 3.69
C PHE A 148 6.27 17.28 5.11
N GLN A 149 7.24 18.18 5.38
CA GLN A 149 7.88 18.33 6.69
C GLN A 149 7.23 19.39 7.57
N ILE A 150 6.24 20.12 7.04
CA ILE A 150 5.50 21.10 7.83
C ILE A 150 4.84 20.40 9.02
N THR A 151 4.90 21.04 10.18
CA THR A 151 4.24 20.58 11.40
C THR A 151 3.03 21.42 11.72
N ASP A 152 2.04 20.80 12.35
CA ASP A 152 0.90 21.48 12.92
C ASP A 152 1.27 22.15 14.26
N ALA A 153 0.27 22.67 15.00
CA ALA A 153 0.51 23.32 16.29
C ALA A 153 0.99 22.38 17.41
N ASP A 154 0.80 21.07 17.26
CA ASP A 154 1.21 20.04 18.21
C ASP A 154 2.53 19.35 17.77
N ASN A 155 3.23 19.94 16.79
CA ASN A 155 4.43 19.41 16.13
C ASN A 155 4.21 18.12 15.30
N TYR A 156 2.98 17.84 14.88
CA TYR A 156 2.68 16.65 14.07
C TYR A 156 2.94 16.95 12.59
N THR A 157 3.73 16.10 11.94
CA THR A 157 3.87 16.08 10.49
C THR A 157 2.79 15.18 9.87
N ALA A 158 2.65 15.20 8.54
CA ALA A 158 1.79 14.24 7.85
C ALA A 158 2.17 12.77 8.13
N LEU A 159 3.45 12.48 8.42
CA LEU A 159 3.91 11.15 8.81
C LEU A 159 3.46 10.80 10.22
N THR A 160 3.52 11.76 11.15
CA THR A 160 3.00 11.60 12.52
C THR A 160 1.50 11.29 12.52
N TYR A 161 0.73 11.99 11.67
CA TYR A 161 -0.68 11.68 11.46
C TYR A 161 -0.89 10.27 10.92
N ALA A 162 -0.09 9.83 9.93
CA ALA A 162 -0.19 8.49 9.36
C ALA A 162 0.18 7.39 10.37
N ALA A 163 1.17 7.64 11.22
CA ALA A 163 1.56 6.80 12.35
C ALA A 163 0.41 6.66 13.36
N HIS A 164 -0.20 7.78 13.75
CA HIS A 164 -1.27 7.81 14.74
C HIS A 164 -2.53 7.02 14.32
N ILE A 165 -2.89 7.05 13.04
CA ILE A 165 -4.07 6.34 12.51
C ILE A 165 -3.75 4.95 11.93
N GLY A 166 -2.48 4.57 11.88
CA GLY A 166 -2.05 3.27 11.36
C GLY A 166 -2.14 3.12 9.84
N ASN A 167 -2.11 4.22 9.09
CA ASN A 167 -2.24 4.18 7.63
C ASN A 167 -0.91 3.83 6.96
N ALA A 168 -0.61 2.54 6.91
CA ALA A 168 0.58 1.97 6.30
C ALA A 168 0.77 2.34 4.82
N VAL A 169 -0.31 2.51 4.06
CA VAL A 169 -0.22 2.90 2.64
C VAL A 169 0.34 4.32 2.52
N VAL A 170 -0.23 5.26 3.28
CA VAL A 170 0.20 6.66 3.30
C VAL A 170 1.60 6.82 3.90
N ALA A 171 1.92 6.10 4.98
CA ALA A 171 3.26 6.10 5.56
C ALA A 171 4.32 5.70 4.52
N ARG A 172 4.07 4.65 3.72
CA ARG A 172 4.94 4.28 2.61
C ARG A 172 5.08 5.40 1.58
N GLN A 173 3.99 6.06 1.21
CA GLN A 173 4.04 7.16 0.23
C GLN A 173 4.88 8.34 0.73
N LEU A 174 4.73 8.71 2.00
CA LEU A 174 5.48 9.78 2.64
C LEU A 174 6.98 9.50 2.72
N LEU A 175 7.36 8.23 2.87
CA LEU A 175 8.76 7.81 3.07
C LEU A 175 9.49 7.34 1.79
N ARG A 176 8.75 6.98 0.74
CA ARG A 176 9.28 6.52 -0.56
C ARG A 176 10.22 7.52 -1.24
N ASN A 177 10.97 7.05 -2.23
CA ASN A 177 11.90 7.85 -3.04
C ASN A 177 12.93 8.64 -2.22
N GLY A 178 13.40 8.04 -1.11
CA GLY A 178 14.41 8.65 -0.23
C GLY A 178 13.90 9.80 0.63
N ARG A 179 12.58 10.08 0.66
CA ARG A 179 12.01 11.14 1.51
C ARG A 179 12.29 10.93 2.99
N ALA A 180 12.42 9.68 3.44
CA ALA A 180 12.87 9.33 4.79
C ALA A 180 14.16 10.05 5.21
N ALA A 181 15.10 10.28 4.29
CA ALA A 181 16.36 10.97 4.57
C ALA A 181 16.19 12.45 4.92
N ARG A 182 15.03 13.06 4.62
CA ARG A 182 14.74 14.45 4.95
C ARG A 182 14.33 14.62 6.41
N TYR A 183 13.84 13.56 7.06
CA TYR A 183 13.50 13.60 8.48
C TYR A 183 14.74 13.42 9.34
N SER A 184 14.81 14.15 10.45
CA SER A 184 15.77 13.88 11.50
C SER A 184 15.45 12.55 12.18
N ILE A 185 16.46 11.95 12.81
CA ILE A 185 16.24 10.71 13.54
C ILE A 185 15.30 10.89 14.73
N ASP A 186 15.26 12.07 15.34
CA ASP A 186 14.38 12.36 16.48
C ASP A 186 12.91 12.48 16.07
N GLU A 187 12.64 13.08 14.90
CA GLU A 187 11.30 13.08 14.31
C GLU A 187 10.82 11.66 14.02
N LEU A 188 11.67 10.84 13.37
CA LEU A 188 11.31 9.45 13.06
C LEU A 188 11.11 8.60 14.32
N ILE A 189 11.92 8.80 15.37
CA ILE A 189 11.70 8.16 16.68
C ILE A 189 10.36 8.59 17.28
N GLY A 190 10.02 9.86 17.18
CA GLY A 190 8.70 10.39 17.59
C GLY A 190 7.56 9.70 16.86
N ASP A 191 7.66 9.59 15.53
CA ASP A 191 6.66 8.93 14.69
C ASP A 191 6.51 7.43 15.01
N ILE A 192 7.62 6.72 15.23
CA ILE A 192 7.59 5.32 15.69
C ILE A 192 6.93 5.23 17.08
N GLY A 193 7.28 6.14 18.00
CA GLY A 193 6.69 6.19 19.34
C GLY A 193 5.18 6.40 19.30
N VAL A 194 4.70 7.28 18.40
CA VAL A 194 3.26 7.49 18.16
C VAL A 194 2.63 6.20 17.63
N ALA A 195 3.19 5.60 16.57
CA ALA A 195 2.64 4.37 15.97
C ALA A 195 2.52 3.23 17.00
N VAL A 196 3.54 3.04 17.85
CA VAL A 196 3.51 2.01 18.90
C VAL A 196 2.50 2.35 19.98
N GLY A 197 2.46 3.61 20.43
CA GLY A 197 1.49 4.07 21.42
C GLY A 197 0.04 3.86 20.99
N THR A 198 -0.22 3.84 19.67
CA THR A 198 -1.52 3.56 19.07
C THR A 198 -1.70 2.11 18.58
N GLY A 199 -0.72 1.22 18.76
CA GLY A 199 -0.81 -0.19 18.37
C GLY A 199 -0.68 -0.47 16.86
N HIS A 200 0.01 0.40 16.13
CA HIS A 200 0.17 0.35 14.68
C HIS A 200 1.57 -0.11 14.25
N GLU A 201 1.94 -1.33 14.67
CA GLU A 201 3.22 -1.97 14.35
C GLU A 201 3.60 -1.94 12.86
N PRO A 202 2.68 -2.16 11.88
CA PRO A 202 3.05 -2.12 10.47
C PRO A 202 3.61 -0.76 10.01
N VAL A 203 3.22 0.35 10.66
CA VAL A 203 3.77 1.67 10.33
C VAL A 203 5.18 1.82 10.87
N CYS A 204 5.50 1.19 12.00
CA CYS A 204 6.85 1.17 12.57
C CYS A 204 7.83 0.49 11.63
N ASP A 205 7.46 -0.69 11.13
CA ASP A 205 8.26 -1.44 10.17
C ASP A 205 8.56 -0.59 8.93
N ILE A 206 7.55 0.10 8.40
CA ILE A 206 7.69 0.97 7.23
C ILE A 206 8.65 2.13 7.51
N ILE A 207 8.54 2.77 8.68
CA ILE A 207 9.42 3.88 9.06
C ILE A 207 10.87 3.38 9.14
N VAL A 208 11.10 2.26 9.85
CA VAL A 208 12.44 1.67 10.01
C VAL A 208 13.00 1.18 8.68
N GLU A 209 12.20 0.50 7.85
CA GLU A 209 12.61 0.02 6.52
C GLU A 209 13.11 1.17 5.64
N ALA A 210 12.38 2.28 5.65
CA ALA A 210 12.68 3.44 4.82
C ALA A 210 13.87 4.28 5.31
N MET A 211 14.28 4.14 6.58
CA MET A 211 15.45 4.85 7.12
C MET A 211 16.72 4.56 6.31
N THR A 212 17.54 5.59 6.15
CA THR A 212 18.90 5.45 5.64
C THR A 212 19.78 4.65 6.60
N THR A 213 20.89 4.12 6.10
CA THR A 213 21.89 3.41 6.92
C THR A 213 22.40 4.26 8.09
N GLU A 214 22.59 5.56 7.87
CA GLU A 214 23.02 6.49 8.92
C GLU A 214 21.95 6.67 10.00
N GLN A 215 20.69 6.90 9.59
CA GLN A 215 19.56 7.01 10.52
C GLN A 215 19.39 5.73 11.34
N LYS A 216 19.51 4.56 10.70
CA LYS A 216 19.48 3.23 11.34
C LYS A 216 20.58 3.08 12.41
N LEU A 217 21.80 3.51 12.12
CA LEU A 217 22.91 3.49 13.08
C LEU A 217 22.67 4.46 14.25
N LEU A 218 22.16 5.67 13.97
CA LEU A 218 21.82 6.65 15.00
C LEU A 218 20.67 6.17 15.89
N LEU A 219 19.68 5.49 15.30
CA LEU A 219 18.63 4.80 16.03
C LEU A 219 19.26 3.83 17.01
N ALA A 220 20.02 2.83 16.54
CA ALA A 220 20.69 1.83 17.39
C ALA A 220 21.45 2.45 18.59
N LYS A 221 22.19 3.53 18.34
CA LYS A 221 22.94 4.26 19.38
C LYS A 221 22.01 4.90 20.41
N LYS A 222 20.97 5.61 19.97
CA LYS A 222 19.95 6.21 20.86
C LYS A 222 19.24 5.14 21.66
N ILE A 223 18.89 4.03 21.03
CA ILE A 223 18.29 2.88 21.72
C ILE A 223 19.20 2.35 22.82
N SER A 224 20.47 2.08 22.49
CA SER A 224 21.45 1.57 23.47
C SER A 224 21.63 2.52 24.65
N SER A 225 21.70 3.83 24.39
CA SER A 225 21.78 4.86 25.43
C SER A 225 20.53 4.89 26.31
N MET A 226 19.34 4.74 25.72
CA MET A 226 18.08 4.70 26.48
C MET A 226 17.98 3.44 27.34
N LYS A 227 18.38 2.26 26.83
CA LYS A 227 18.44 1.01 27.61
C LYS A 227 19.39 1.14 28.80
N GLN A 228 20.58 1.72 28.60
CA GLN A 228 21.53 1.98 29.69
C GLN A 228 20.98 2.95 30.74
N ALA A 229 20.30 4.01 30.33
CA ALA A 229 19.66 4.97 31.24
C ALA A 229 18.45 4.35 31.99
N ALA A 230 17.68 3.48 31.34
CA ALA A 230 16.56 2.76 31.94
C ALA A 230 17.01 1.65 32.91
N ALA A 231 18.13 0.98 32.65
CA ALA A 231 18.76 0.07 33.60
C ALA A 231 19.20 0.78 34.89
N GLN A 232 19.44 2.10 34.84
CA GLN A 232 19.74 2.94 36.00
C GLN A 232 18.48 3.54 36.66
N ARG A 233 17.33 3.52 35.99
CA ARG A 233 16.05 4.04 36.48
C ARG A 233 15.00 2.95 36.33
N ALA A 234 14.87 2.09 37.33
CA ALA A 234 13.87 1.03 37.35
C ALA A 234 12.45 1.61 37.11
N ASN A 235 11.99 1.56 35.85
CA ASN A 235 10.60 1.60 35.36
C ASN A 235 10.52 2.23 33.95
N VAL A 236 10.60 1.42 32.86
CA VAL A 236 9.99 1.78 31.56
C VAL A 236 9.73 0.52 30.69
N GLU A 237 8.65 -0.24 30.95
CA GLU A 237 8.31 -1.45 30.17
C GLU A 237 7.89 -1.16 28.72
N GLY A 238 7.25 -0.01 28.44
CA GLY A 238 6.70 0.29 27.10
C GLY A 238 7.74 0.67 26.05
N ILE A 239 8.87 1.27 26.46
CA ILE A 239 9.94 1.66 25.54
C ILE A 239 10.86 0.46 25.28
N SER A 240 11.04 -0.45 26.24
CA SER A 240 11.87 -1.67 26.05
C SER A 240 11.41 -2.52 24.86
N ALA A 241 10.09 -2.79 24.74
CA ALA A 241 9.54 -3.60 23.66
C ALA A 241 9.75 -2.96 22.26
N LEU A 242 9.55 -1.65 22.19
CA LEU A 242 9.78 -0.77 21.04
C LEU A 242 11.24 -0.81 20.55
N LEU A 243 12.16 -0.87 21.52
CA LEU A 243 13.60 -0.86 21.35
C LEU A 243 14.20 -2.25 21.08
N ASP A 244 13.53 -3.32 21.51
CA ASP A 244 13.90 -4.70 21.22
C ASP A 244 13.53 -5.09 19.78
N GLN A 245 12.37 -4.63 19.29
CA GLN A 245 11.92 -4.86 17.92
C GLN A 245 12.76 -4.08 16.88
N ALA A 246 13.16 -2.84 17.19
CA ALA A 246 14.01 -2.04 16.33
C ALA A 246 15.50 -2.49 16.32
N HIS A 247 16.05 -2.99 17.44
CA HIS A 247 17.41 -3.56 17.46
C HIS A 247 17.52 -4.86 16.66
N ALA A 248 16.50 -5.71 16.73
CA ALA A 248 16.46 -6.98 16.02
C ALA A 248 16.45 -6.82 14.48
N LEU A 249 15.88 -5.72 13.97
CA LEU A 249 15.89 -5.36 12.56
C LEU A 249 17.24 -4.76 12.10
N LEU A 250 18.08 -4.29 13.03
CA LEU A 250 19.33 -3.57 12.73
C LEU A 250 20.58 -4.47 12.72
N ASP A 251 20.62 -5.52 13.54
CA ASP A 251 21.80 -6.39 13.65
C ASP A 251 21.75 -7.64 12.76
N GLY A 252 20.64 -7.91 12.06
CA GLY A 252 20.45 -9.18 11.34
C GLY A 252 20.46 -10.42 12.25
N SER A 253 20.66 -10.24 13.56
CA SER A 253 20.36 -11.20 14.59
C SER A 253 18.90 -11.06 14.94
N ALA A 254 18.11 -12.03 14.50
CA ALA A 254 16.69 -12.16 14.83
C ALA A 254 16.44 -11.86 16.32
N PRO A 255 15.32 -11.18 16.66
CA PRO A 255 14.90 -11.11 18.06
C PRO A 255 14.74 -12.56 18.52
N ALA A 256 15.17 -12.90 19.74
CA ALA A 256 15.14 -14.26 20.29
C ALA A 256 13.97 -15.04 19.69
N THR A 257 14.26 -15.87 18.69
CA THR A 257 13.23 -16.36 17.79
C THR A 257 12.30 -17.18 18.65
N LYS A 258 11.04 -16.75 18.80
CA LYS A 258 9.98 -17.74 18.84
C LYS A 258 10.19 -18.52 17.55
N THR A 259 10.81 -19.68 17.64
CA THR A 259 10.93 -20.60 16.51
C THR A 259 9.50 -20.97 16.16
N HIS A 260 8.96 -20.36 15.11
CA HIS A 260 7.65 -20.72 14.62
C HIS A 260 7.81 -22.06 13.94
N VAL A 261 7.03 -23.03 14.36
CA VAL A 261 7.01 -24.37 13.79
C VAL A 261 5.64 -24.64 13.21
N ASP A 262 5.63 -25.37 12.10
CA ASP A 262 4.39 -25.85 11.51
C ASP A 262 3.77 -27.01 12.32
N ALA A 263 2.71 -27.62 11.81
CA ALA A 263 2.02 -28.74 12.46
C ALA A 263 2.90 -29.97 12.71
N GLU A 264 4.01 -30.13 11.99
CA GLU A 264 4.94 -31.27 12.07
C GLU A 264 6.24 -30.93 12.81
N GLY A 265 6.37 -29.70 13.30
CA GLY A 265 7.56 -29.24 14.01
C GLY A 265 8.66 -28.69 13.10
N ALA A 266 8.39 -28.52 11.80
CA ALA A 266 9.35 -27.89 10.90
C ALA A 266 9.38 -26.38 11.14
N GLU A 267 10.56 -25.80 11.28
CA GLU A 267 10.71 -24.35 11.40
C GLU A 267 10.14 -23.65 10.17
N ILE A 268 9.38 -22.58 10.37
CA ILE A 268 8.78 -21.74 9.32
C ILE A 268 9.19 -20.28 9.51
N ALA A 269 9.42 -19.59 8.41
CA ALA A 269 9.85 -18.20 8.38
C ALA A 269 9.07 -17.38 7.35
N VAL A 270 9.16 -16.05 7.46
CA VAL A 270 8.56 -15.14 6.47
C VAL A 270 9.14 -15.43 5.08
N GLY A 271 8.27 -15.51 4.08
CA GLY A 271 8.62 -15.87 2.70
C GLY A 271 8.57 -17.37 2.39
N ASP A 272 8.49 -18.23 3.42
CA ASP A 272 8.27 -19.66 3.22
C ASP A 272 6.88 -19.90 2.60
N ILE A 273 6.77 -20.97 1.81
CA ILE A 273 5.50 -21.42 1.23
C ILE A 273 4.95 -22.53 2.10
N ILE A 274 3.69 -22.40 2.50
CA ILE A 274 2.96 -23.36 3.33
C ILE A 274 1.69 -23.83 2.63
N LYS A 275 1.12 -24.92 3.11
CA LYS A 275 -0.27 -25.32 2.84
C LYS A 275 -1.00 -25.56 4.16
N ILE A 276 -2.32 -25.60 4.10
CA ILE A 276 -3.14 -26.06 5.21
C ILE A 276 -3.01 -27.58 5.32
N ALA A 277 -2.72 -28.07 6.53
CA ALA A 277 -2.44 -29.47 6.82
C ALA A 277 -3.49 -30.16 7.70
N VAL A 278 -4.46 -29.41 8.23
CA VAL A 278 -5.52 -29.96 9.09
C VAL A 278 -6.90 -29.73 8.48
N GLY A 279 -7.84 -30.62 8.77
CA GLY A 279 -9.22 -30.54 8.27
C GLY A 279 -10.03 -29.39 8.88
N ALA A 280 -11.14 -29.05 8.24
CA ALA A 280 -12.02 -27.92 8.53
C ALA A 280 -12.31 -27.72 10.02
N ASP A 281 -12.71 -28.79 10.68
CA ASP A 281 -13.18 -28.79 12.06
C ASP A 281 -12.05 -28.46 13.02
N ARG A 282 -10.83 -28.89 12.69
CA ARG A 282 -9.64 -28.63 13.50
C ARG A 282 -9.13 -27.21 13.31
N ILE A 283 -9.22 -26.64 12.11
CA ILE A 283 -8.87 -25.21 11.91
C ILE A 283 -9.88 -24.32 12.64
N LYS A 284 -11.18 -24.61 12.54
CA LYS A 284 -12.23 -23.87 13.28
C LYS A 284 -12.01 -23.93 14.79
N ALA A 285 -11.65 -25.09 15.33
CA ALA A 285 -11.32 -25.23 16.75
C ALA A 285 -10.08 -24.44 17.15
N LEU A 286 -9.06 -24.37 16.27
CA LEU A 286 -7.83 -23.62 16.50
C LEU A 286 -8.02 -22.09 16.33
N GLN A 287 -9.02 -21.63 15.58
CA GLN A 287 -9.31 -20.20 15.37
C GLN A 287 -10.27 -19.60 16.42
N ALA A 288 -10.71 -20.36 17.43
CA ALA A 288 -11.53 -19.82 18.51
C ALA A 288 -10.72 -18.80 19.35
N GLY A 289 -10.92 -17.52 19.08
CA GLY A 289 -10.19 -16.40 19.72
C GLY A 289 -9.21 -15.67 18.80
N HIS A 290 -9.00 -16.14 17.57
CA HIS A 290 -8.01 -15.60 16.63
C HIS A 290 -8.69 -15.16 15.31
N GLY A 291 -8.90 -13.84 15.14
CA GLY A 291 -9.19 -13.20 13.84
C GLY A 291 -10.50 -13.53 13.10
N GLY A 292 -11.29 -14.50 13.58
CA GLY A 292 -12.57 -14.91 12.97
C GLY A 292 -12.43 -15.87 11.77
N TRP A 293 -13.54 -16.50 11.40
CA TRP A 293 -13.63 -17.50 10.32
C TRP A 293 -14.61 -17.02 9.23
N PRO A 294 -14.14 -16.63 8.02
CA PRO A 294 -15.04 -16.31 6.93
C PRO A 294 -15.74 -17.58 6.39
N ASP A 295 -17.07 -17.59 6.29
CA ASP A 295 -17.82 -18.79 5.87
C ASP A 295 -17.52 -19.22 4.42
N GLU A 296 -17.20 -18.29 3.53
CA GLU A 296 -16.82 -18.56 2.13
C GLU A 296 -15.48 -19.31 2.01
N LEU A 297 -14.60 -19.20 3.01
CA LEU A 297 -13.26 -19.79 3.03
C LEU A 297 -13.27 -21.33 3.08
N SER A 298 -14.34 -21.89 3.64
CA SER A 298 -14.54 -23.34 3.81
C SER A 298 -14.61 -24.11 2.49
N LYS A 299 -15.07 -23.47 1.40
CA LYS A 299 -15.26 -24.15 0.11
C LYS A 299 -13.98 -24.23 -0.72
N VAL A 300 -13.07 -23.27 -0.59
CA VAL A 300 -11.89 -23.13 -1.47
C VAL A 300 -10.64 -23.78 -0.86
N LEU A 301 -10.42 -23.60 0.44
CA LEU A 301 -9.18 -24.03 1.10
C LEU A 301 -9.13 -25.53 1.41
N LEU A 302 -10.28 -26.15 1.68
CA LEU A 302 -10.38 -27.56 2.07
C LEU A 302 -10.42 -28.52 0.89
N GLN A 303 -10.69 -28.03 -0.33
CA GLN A 303 -10.83 -28.87 -1.51
C GLN A 303 -9.57 -28.97 -2.37
N LYS A 304 -8.63 -28.02 -2.29
CA LYS A 304 -7.54 -27.90 -3.29
C LYS A 304 -6.11 -27.80 -2.74
N THR A 305 -5.88 -27.97 -1.44
CA THR A 305 -4.52 -27.89 -0.84
C THR A 305 -3.71 -26.71 -1.39
N VAL A 306 -4.31 -25.52 -1.39
CA VAL A 306 -3.75 -24.35 -2.06
C VAL A 306 -2.56 -23.84 -1.25
N PRO A 307 -1.36 -23.73 -1.85
CA PRO A 307 -0.22 -23.15 -1.16
C PRO A 307 -0.40 -21.64 -0.90
N ALA A 308 0.27 -21.12 0.11
CA ALA A 308 0.27 -19.73 0.48
C ALA A 308 1.66 -19.29 0.92
N ILE A 309 1.96 -18.01 0.76
CA ILE A 309 3.23 -17.44 1.25
C ILE A 309 3.04 -16.84 2.63
N ILE A 310 3.95 -17.14 3.56
CA ILE A 310 3.99 -16.48 4.87
C ILE A 310 4.42 -15.03 4.65
N ARG A 311 3.56 -14.07 5.04
CA ARG A 311 3.85 -12.64 4.96
C ARG A 311 4.42 -12.09 6.26
N LYS A 312 3.90 -12.56 7.38
CA LYS A 312 4.35 -12.22 8.72
C LYS A 312 3.82 -13.23 9.74
N PHE A 313 4.33 -13.13 10.96
CA PHE A 313 3.69 -13.67 12.15
C PHE A 313 3.09 -12.50 12.93
N ASP A 314 1.96 -12.68 13.58
CA ASP A 314 1.42 -11.67 14.48
C ASP A 314 1.99 -11.80 15.91
N SER A 315 1.47 -11.00 16.84
CA SER A 315 1.95 -10.92 18.22
C SER A 315 1.79 -12.23 19.03
N ASP A 316 0.77 -13.03 18.71
CA ASP A 316 0.54 -14.31 19.39
C ASP A 316 1.31 -15.48 18.73
N GLY A 317 1.79 -15.25 17.51
CA GLY A 317 2.65 -16.14 16.75
C GLY A 317 1.92 -16.86 15.63
N ASP A 318 0.67 -16.47 15.34
CA ASP A 318 -0.10 -16.97 14.22
C ASP A 318 0.46 -16.51 12.87
N VAL A 319 0.30 -17.39 11.88
CA VAL A 319 0.82 -17.24 10.52
C VAL A 319 -0.13 -16.38 9.71
N VAL A 320 0.32 -15.20 9.29
CA VAL A 320 -0.40 -14.39 8.30
C VAL A 320 0.04 -14.81 6.91
N ALA A 321 -0.79 -15.59 6.23
CA ALA A 321 -0.52 -16.19 4.94
C ALA A 321 -1.32 -15.53 3.82
N ASP A 322 -0.69 -15.35 2.67
CA ASP A 322 -1.30 -14.77 1.47
C ASP A 322 -1.48 -15.87 0.40
N PHE A 323 -2.75 -16.14 0.07
CA PHE A 323 -3.18 -17.18 -0.86
C PHE A 323 -3.43 -16.65 -2.27
N HIS A 324 -3.48 -15.32 -2.44
CA HIS A 324 -3.70 -14.67 -3.74
C HIS A 324 -2.65 -15.09 -4.77
N TYR A 325 -1.45 -15.38 -4.28
CA TYR A 325 -0.26 -15.76 -5.05
C TYR A 325 -0.51 -16.87 -6.10
N ILE A 326 -1.58 -17.66 -5.99
CA ILE A 326 -1.83 -18.82 -6.86
C ILE A 326 -3.15 -18.75 -7.64
N MET A 327 -4.12 -17.91 -7.23
CA MET A 327 -5.51 -18.09 -7.69
C MET A 327 -6.01 -17.10 -8.76
N THR A 328 -5.85 -15.78 -8.67
CA THR A 328 -6.28 -14.78 -9.71
C THR A 328 -5.74 -13.39 -9.39
N ASP A 329 -5.72 -12.45 -10.34
CA ASP A 329 -5.06 -11.12 -10.22
C ASP A 329 -5.86 -10.02 -9.49
N GLU A 330 -7.05 -10.26 -8.91
CA GLU A 330 -7.93 -9.14 -8.48
C GLU A 330 -8.60 -9.22 -7.08
N SER A 331 -8.15 -10.05 -6.14
CA SER A 331 -8.66 -9.98 -4.75
C SER A 331 -7.62 -10.31 -3.65
N GLU A 332 -7.39 -9.42 -2.68
CA GLU A 332 -6.48 -9.66 -1.55
C GLU A 332 -7.01 -10.79 -0.63
N MET A 333 -6.52 -12.02 -0.77
CA MET A 333 -6.86 -13.13 0.13
C MET A 333 -5.73 -13.41 1.14
N LYS A 334 -5.75 -12.65 2.24
CA LYS A 334 -4.84 -12.82 3.39
C LYS A 334 -5.58 -13.45 4.56
N LEU A 335 -4.94 -14.39 5.24
CA LEU A 335 -5.52 -15.13 6.36
C LEU A 335 -4.53 -15.28 7.48
N THR A 336 -5.01 -15.08 8.71
CA THR A 336 -4.28 -15.43 9.93
C THR A 336 -4.64 -16.86 10.31
N LEU A 337 -3.63 -17.71 10.49
CA LEU A 337 -3.78 -19.13 10.74
C LEU A 337 -2.89 -19.55 11.89
N ASN A 338 -3.42 -20.38 12.79
CA ASN A 338 -2.59 -21.03 13.79
C ASN A 338 -1.43 -21.82 13.13
N PRO A 339 -0.17 -21.75 13.63
CA PRO A 339 0.97 -22.46 13.04
C PRO A 339 0.76 -23.99 13.00
N LYS A 340 -0.03 -24.53 13.93
CA LYS A 340 -0.40 -25.95 13.97
C LYS A 340 -1.43 -26.36 12.92
N ALA A 341 -1.97 -25.40 12.15
CA ALA A 341 -2.88 -25.67 11.04
C ALA A 341 -2.17 -25.76 9.69
N VAL A 342 -0.89 -25.39 9.63
CA VAL A 342 -0.13 -25.26 8.38
C VAL A 342 1.01 -26.28 8.31
N LYS A 343 1.51 -26.52 7.10
CA LYS A 343 2.69 -27.34 6.81
C LYS A 343 3.59 -26.64 5.80
N LEU A 344 4.89 -26.62 6.08
CA LEU A 344 5.92 -26.11 5.18
C LEU A 344 5.96 -26.93 3.87
N ILE A 345 6.04 -26.24 2.75
CA ILE A 345 6.24 -26.80 1.41
C ILE A 345 7.56 -26.34 0.79
N SER A 346 7.96 -25.10 1.05
CA SER A 346 9.16 -24.52 0.43
C SER A 346 9.80 -23.50 1.34
N LYS A 347 11.13 -23.51 1.39
CA LYS A 347 11.90 -22.45 2.03
C LYS A 347 12.07 -21.25 1.11
N ALA A 348 11.99 -20.05 1.67
CA ALA A 348 12.25 -18.81 0.94
C ALA A 348 13.63 -18.77 0.26
N THR A 349 14.60 -19.49 0.84
CA THR A 349 15.97 -19.59 0.35
C THR A 349 16.13 -20.54 -0.84
N SER A 350 15.15 -21.38 -1.14
CA SER A 350 15.23 -22.46 -2.13
C SER A 350 14.65 -22.08 -3.50
N TYR A 351 14.88 -20.86 -3.98
CA TYR A 351 14.20 -20.31 -5.17
C TYR A 351 14.85 -20.62 -6.51
N THR A 352 15.79 -21.56 -6.56
CA THR A 352 16.52 -21.87 -7.80
C THR A 352 16.68 -23.37 -8.03
N ALA A 353 16.55 -23.80 -9.28
CA ALA A 353 16.95 -25.13 -9.74
C ALA A 353 17.67 -25.04 -11.10
N ILE A 354 18.12 -26.18 -11.61
CA ILE A 354 18.74 -26.30 -12.93
C ILE A 354 17.78 -27.04 -13.86
N ASP A 355 17.45 -26.42 -15.00
CA ASP A 355 16.57 -27.00 -16.02
C ASP A 355 17.24 -28.14 -16.81
N GLY A 356 16.51 -28.78 -17.73
CA GLY A 356 17.03 -29.86 -18.56
C GLY A 356 18.23 -29.48 -19.45
N ASN A 357 18.45 -28.19 -19.69
CA ASN A 357 19.51 -27.63 -20.52
C ASN A 357 20.67 -27.03 -19.70
N GLY A 358 20.66 -27.17 -18.36
CA GLY A 358 21.71 -26.63 -17.50
C GLY A 358 21.53 -25.14 -17.14
N ASN A 359 20.40 -24.51 -17.48
CA ASN A 359 20.13 -23.12 -17.08
C ASN A 359 19.59 -23.06 -15.66
N VAL A 360 19.97 -22.00 -14.94
CA VAL A 360 19.36 -21.67 -13.65
C VAL A 360 17.95 -21.14 -13.89
N ILE A 361 16.94 -21.88 -13.41
CA ILE A 361 15.54 -21.46 -13.35
C ILE A 361 15.21 -20.95 -11.96
N ARG A 362 14.43 -19.87 -11.90
CA ARG A 362 14.03 -19.19 -10.65
C ARG A 362 12.53 -19.11 -10.53
N ARG A 363 12.06 -18.85 -9.30
CA ARG A 363 10.67 -18.50 -9.05
C ARG A 363 10.25 -17.34 -9.97
N GLY A 364 9.09 -17.48 -10.61
CA GLY A 364 8.52 -16.48 -11.51
C GLY A 364 8.97 -16.58 -12.96
N ASP A 365 10.02 -17.34 -13.26
CA ASP A 365 10.48 -17.58 -14.63
C ASP A 365 9.40 -18.31 -15.44
N THR A 366 9.41 -18.08 -16.76
CA THR A 366 8.61 -18.85 -17.71
C THR A 366 9.44 -20.02 -18.22
N VAL A 367 8.90 -21.22 -18.10
CA VAL A 367 9.52 -22.47 -18.57
C VAL A 367 8.58 -23.17 -19.52
N GLU A 368 9.13 -23.89 -20.49
CA GLU A 368 8.40 -24.79 -21.37
C GLU A 368 8.58 -26.21 -20.86
N ILE A 369 7.48 -26.96 -20.80
CA ILE A 369 7.51 -28.39 -20.47
C ILE A 369 7.90 -29.14 -21.74
N LEU A 370 8.81 -30.10 -21.65
CA LEU A 370 9.17 -30.95 -22.79
C LEU A 370 7.91 -31.55 -23.44
N ASP A 371 7.90 -31.62 -24.77
CA ASP A 371 6.75 -32.06 -25.58
C ASP A 371 6.64 -33.58 -25.72
N ASN A 372 7.75 -34.31 -25.54
CA ASN A 372 7.82 -35.75 -25.73
C ASN A 372 7.42 -36.54 -24.47
N GLU A 373 6.22 -37.14 -24.49
CA GLU A 373 5.68 -37.99 -23.41
C GLU A 373 6.63 -39.15 -23.03
N GLU A 374 7.29 -39.79 -24.01
CA GLU A 374 8.16 -40.96 -23.75
C GLU A 374 9.39 -40.59 -22.92
N ILE A 375 9.82 -39.32 -22.97
CA ILE A 375 10.92 -38.77 -22.17
C ILE A 375 10.41 -38.25 -20.84
N VAL A 376 9.30 -37.50 -20.84
CA VAL A 376 8.77 -36.83 -19.65
C VAL A 376 8.25 -37.82 -18.62
N LYS A 377 7.48 -38.82 -19.06
CA LYS A 377 6.83 -39.80 -18.19
C LYS A 377 7.80 -40.54 -17.25
N PRO A 378 8.92 -41.14 -17.73
CA PRO A 378 9.86 -41.80 -16.84
C PRO A 378 10.60 -40.82 -15.91
N LEU A 379 10.88 -39.59 -16.35
CA LEU A 379 11.53 -38.56 -15.53
C LEU A 379 10.61 -38.05 -14.41
N MET A 380 9.32 -37.92 -14.68
CA MET A 380 8.31 -37.46 -13.73
C MET A 380 7.96 -38.50 -12.66
N GLY A 381 8.17 -39.79 -12.94
CA GLY A 381 7.95 -40.88 -11.99
C GLY A 381 6.57 -40.80 -11.32
N ARG A 382 6.54 -40.67 -9.98
CA ARG A 382 5.32 -40.60 -9.17
C ARG A 382 4.42 -39.40 -9.46
N TYR A 383 4.95 -38.33 -10.05
CA TYR A 383 4.18 -37.11 -10.36
C TYR A 383 3.41 -37.22 -11.68
N TRP A 384 3.74 -38.20 -12.53
CA TRP A 384 3.05 -38.37 -13.81
C TRP A 384 1.59 -38.79 -13.63
N ASN A 385 0.70 -38.11 -14.35
CA ASN A 385 -0.67 -38.54 -14.57
C ASN A 385 -1.13 -38.10 -15.96
N ASP A 386 -2.14 -38.78 -16.51
CA ASP A 386 -2.60 -38.51 -17.89
C ASP A 386 -3.24 -37.13 -18.07
N GLN A 387 -3.57 -36.41 -16.99
CA GLN A 387 -4.03 -35.02 -17.09
C GLN A 387 -2.89 -34.03 -17.39
N LEU A 388 -1.62 -34.43 -17.27
CA LEU A 388 -0.47 -33.61 -17.65
C LEU A 388 -0.20 -33.63 -19.17
N LYS A 389 -0.72 -34.61 -19.91
CA LYS A 389 -0.52 -34.73 -21.37
C LYS A 389 -0.85 -33.45 -22.14
N PRO A 390 -1.97 -32.74 -21.87
CA PRO A 390 -2.29 -31.51 -22.58
C PRO A 390 -1.37 -30.32 -22.23
N MET A 391 -0.48 -30.46 -21.25
CA MET A 391 0.46 -29.42 -20.81
C MET A 391 1.85 -29.57 -21.46
N LEU A 392 2.15 -30.71 -22.07
CA LEU A 392 3.41 -30.95 -22.78
C LEU A 392 3.59 -29.91 -23.91
N GLY A 393 4.82 -29.38 -24.06
CA GLY A 393 5.14 -28.35 -25.04
C GLY A 393 4.55 -26.97 -24.75
N LYS A 394 3.87 -26.76 -23.61
CA LYS A 394 3.29 -25.46 -23.27
C LYS A 394 4.18 -24.68 -22.31
N PRO A 395 4.19 -23.34 -22.43
CA PRO A 395 4.83 -22.48 -21.45
C PRO A 395 4.00 -22.45 -20.16
N GLY A 396 4.70 -22.46 -19.03
CA GLY A 396 4.14 -22.31 -17.70
C GLY A 396 5.04 -21.42 -16.84
N ARG A 397 4.44 -20.85 -15.79
CA ARG A 397 5.16 -19.99 -14.85
C ARG A 397 5.57 -20.78 -13.61
N ILE A 398 6.82 -20.66 -13.20
CA ILE A 398 7.30 -21.27 -11.95
C ILE A 398 6.68 -20.55 -10.77
N MET A 399 5.93 -21.29 -9.94
CA MET A 399 5.27 -20.74 -8.76
C MET A 399 6.16 -20.86 -7.52
N PHE A 400 6.72 -22.03 -7.27
CA PHE A 400 7.63 -22.32 -6.15
C PHE A 400 8.33 -23.66 -6.40
N PHE A 401 9.32 -23.98 -5.56
CA PHE A 401 10.02 -25.26 -5.51
C PHE A 401 9.60 -25.98 -4.24
N ASP A 402 9.36 -27.28 -4.23
CA ASP A 402 9.12 -27.99 -2.98
C ASP A 402 10.43 -28.30 -2.23
N LEU A 403 10.32 -28.99 -1.09
CA LEU A 403 11.48 -29.37 -0.27
C LEU A 403 12.37 -30.43 -0.95
N ASP A 404 11.84 -31.19 -1.91
CA ASP A 404 12.59 -32.19 -2.69
C ASP A 404 13.34 -31.53 -3.87
N GLY A 405 13.09 -30.24 -4.12
CA GLY A 405 13.67 -29.47 -5.22
C GLY A 405 12.89 -29.57 -6.53
N ASP A 406 11.71 -30.19 -6.50
CA ASP A 406 10.79 -30.25 -7.63
C ASP A 406 10.06 -28.91 -7.80
N VAL A 407 9.66 -28.62 -9.04
CA VAL A 407 9.15 -27.31 -9.43
C VAL A 407 7.64 -27.36 -9.62
N HIS A 408 6.90 -26.54 -8.88
CA HIS A 408 5.48 -26.37 -9.14
C HIS A 408 5.27 -25.31 -10.23
N VAL A 409 4.76 -25.73 -11.39
CA VAL A 409 4.55 -24.87 -12.57
C VAL A 409 3.05 -24.71 -12.82
N LYS A 410 2.62 -23.46 -13.04
CA LYS A 410 1.25 -23.13 -13.44
C LYS A 410 1.18 -22.92 -14.95
N VAL A 411 0.41 -23.76 -15.63
CA VAL A 411 0.09 -23.67 -17.06
C VAL A 411 -1.38 -23.28 -17.18
N ALA A 412 -1.65 -22.07 -17.68
CA ALA A 412 -2.99 -21.47 -17.68
C ALA A 412 -3.62 -21.50 -16.26
N GLN A 413 -4.68 -22.30 -16.04
CA GLN A 413 -5.37 -22.44 -14.75
C GLN A 413 -5.07 -23.76 -14.02
N GLN A 414 -4.13 -24.57 -14.53
CA GLN A 414 -3.74 -25.85 -13.95
C GLN A 414 -2.31 -25.77 -13.40
N GLY A 415 -2.12 -26.21 -12.17
CA GLY A 415 -0.81 -26.29 -11.52
C GLY A 415 -0.40 -27.74 -11.32
N ALA A 416 0.85 -28.05 -11.60
CA ALA A 416 1.41 -29.38 -11.38
C ALA A 416 2.88 -29.30 -10.95
N TYR A 417 3.34 -30.34 -10.26
CA TYR A 417 4.76 -30.51 -9.93
C TYR A 417 5.50 -31.13 -11.12
N TYR A 418 6.71 -30.66 -11.36
CA TYR A 418 7.61 -31.10 -12.41
C TYR A 418 9.01 -31.27 -11.87
N VAL A 419 9.68 -32.35 -12.27
CA VAL A 419 11.12 -32.48 -12.04
C VAL A 419 11.84 -31.42 -12.89
N PRO A 420 12.82 -30.65 -12.36
CA PRO A 420 13.48 -29.57 -13.11
C PRO A 420 14.00 -29.98 -14.50
N LYS A 421 14.43 -31.24 -14.65
CA LYS A 421 14.94 -31.81 -15.90
C LYS A 421 13.94 -31.86 -17.05
N VAL A 422 12.63 -31.85 -16.78
CA VAL A 422 11.60 -31.84 -17.84
C VAL A 422 11.17 -30.44 -18.24
N LEU A 423 11.85 -29.42 -17.70
CA LEU A 423 11.59 -28.01 -17.95
C LEU A 423 12.74 -27.42 -18.76
N THR A 424 12.42 -26.43 -19.59
CA THR A 424 13.39 -25.59 -20.29
C THR A 424 13.05 -24.12 -20.07
N LEU A 425 14.01 -23.33 -19.62
CA LEU A 425 13.86 -21.89 -19.45
C LEU A 425 13.56 -21.20 -20.78
N VAL A 426 12.44 -20.49 -20.85
CA VAL A 426 12.08 -19.65 -21.99
C VAL A 426 12.69 -18.27 -21.76
N ARG A 427 13.90 -18.02 -22.28
CA ARG A 427 14.47 -16.65 -22.29
C ARG A 427 13.59 -15.77 -23.18
N SER A 428 13.08 -14.67 -22.60
CA SER A 428 11.99 -13.83 -23.13
C SER A 428 11.73 -13.94 -24.64
N VAL A 429 10.51 -14.33 -25.00
CA VAL A 429 9.87 -13.82 -26.22
C VAL A 429 10.01 -12.30 -26.16
N LYS A 430 10.59 -11.70 -27.20
CA LYS A 430 10.52 -10.26 -27.43
C LYS A 430 9.03 -9.89 -27.45
N THR A 431 8.50 -9.39 -26.34
CA THR A 431 7.28 -8.59 -26.41
C THR A 431 7.70 -7.33 -27.16
N GLY A 432 7.09 -7.14 -28.33
CA GLY A 432 7.46 -6.11 -29.29
C GLY A 432 7.10 -4.71 -28.82
N ASP A 433 7.78 -4.21 -27.78
CA ASP A 433 7.92 -2.79 -27.51
C ASP A 433 9.35 -2.56 -27.02
N GLY A 434 10.23 -2.32 -27.99
CA GLY A 434 11.64 -2.10 -27.76
C GLY A 434 11.89 -0.81 -26.97
N MET A 435 12.16 -0.95 -25.68
CA MET A 435 12.93 0.03 -24.91
C MET A 435 13.80 -0.71 -23.90
N ARG A 436 15.12 -0.69 -24.15
CA ARG A 436 16.14 -0.98 -23.14
C ARG A 436 16.51 0.33 -22.46
N GLY A 437 16.57 0.30 -21.13
CA GLY A 437 17.16 1.33 -20.26
C GLY A 437 17.42 0.70 -18.92
#